data_AF-A0A7X7PN65-F1
#
_entry.id   AF-A0A7X7PN65-F1
#
_cell.length_a   1.000
_cell.length_b   1.000
_cell.length_c   1.000
_cell.angle_alpha   90.00
_cell.angle_beta   90.00
_cell.angle_gamma   90.00
#
_symmetry.space_group_name_H-M   'P 1'
#
loop_
_entity.id
_entity.type
_entity.pdbx_description
1 polymer ?
#
loop_
_entity_poly.entity_id
_entity_poly.type
_entity_poly.pdbx_seq_one_letter_code
_entity_poly.pdbx_strand_id
1 'polypeptide(L)'
;MRFGFFLGEAFGSLRRNWVITLAAVLTVFISMIILGLVLVTQKNLSTGTTSLKNRVMIEVYIADEAPAEQVNALVAKIKSIPEVKTYKFISKDEARKEFEERLGDGADPILINLTDNPFPASYRIYVKDANQVDTVAKR
;
A
#
# COMPACT_ATOMS: atom_id res chain seq x y z
N MET A 1 56.96 11.50 0.30
CA MET A 1 56.25 10.35 0.94
C MET A 1 55.81 9.39 -0.16
N ARG A 2 56.22 8.11 -0.10
CA ARG A 2 56.17 7.15 -1.22
C ARG A 2 54.80 6.42 -1.34
N PHE A 3 53.69 7.10 -1.07
CA PHE A 3 52.36 6.47 -0.97
C PHE A 3 51.89 5.83 -2.28
N GLY A 4 52.14 6.48 -3.43
CA GLY A 4 51.80 5.94 -4.74
C GLY A 4 52.62 4.69 -5.13
N PHE A 5 53.85 4.58 -4.63
CA PHE A 5 54.69 3.41 -4.87
C PHE A 5 54.12 2.17 -4.15
N PHE A 6 53.75 2.31 -2.88
CA PHE A 6 53.14 1.23 -2.10
C PHE A 6 51.78 0.79 -2.67
N LEU A 7 50.96 1.73 -3.15
CA LEU A 7 49.69 1.40 -3.84
C LEU A 7 49.93 0.63 -5.14
N GLY A 8 50.90 1.06 -5.96
CA GLY A 8 51.26 0.35 -7.19
C GLY A 8 51.79 -1.07 -6.93
N GLU A 9 52.59 -1.23 -5.89
CA GLU A 9 53.16 -2.53 -5.50
C GLU A 9 52.09 -3.47 -4.90
N ALA A 10 51.11 -2.93 -4.17
CA ALA A 10 49.93 -3.65 -3.69
C ALA A 10 49.01 -4.09 -4.85
N PHE A 11 48.74 -3.23 -5.83
CA PHE A 11 47.99 -3.63 -7.03
C PHE A 11 48.74 -4.66 -7.88
N GLY A 12 50.07 -4.54 -7.97
CA GLY A 12 50.93 -5.52 -8.62
C GLY A 12 50.87 -6.90 -7.96
N SER A 13 50.83 -6.95 -6.62
CA SER A 13 50.73 -8.20 -5.87
C SER A 13 49.33 -8.84 -5.99
N LEU A 14 48.25 -8.04 -5.98
CA LEU A 14 46.88 -8.48 -6.24
C LEU A 14 46.73 -9.10 -7.63
N ARG A 15 47.32 -8.46 -8.66
CA ARG A 15 47.31 -9.00 -10.04
C ARG A 15 48.11 -10.29 -10.18
N ARG A 16 49.25 -10.42 -9.48
CA ARG A 16 50.05 -11.66 -9.50
C ARG A 16 49.32 -12.83 -8.87
N ASN A 17 48.46 -12.57 -7.88
CA ASN A 17 47.63 -13.57 -7.21
C ASN A 17 46.14 -13.38 -7.51
N TRP A 18 45.81 -13.16 -8.78
CA TRP A 18 44.47 -12.76 -9.22
C TRP A 18 43.38 -13.79 -8.90
N VAL A 19 43.69 -15.09 -8.90
CA VAL A 19 42.71 -16.15 -8.61
C VAL A 19 42.22 -16.07 -7.17
N ILE A 20 43.14 -15.99 -6.21
CA ILE A 20 42.80 -15.90 -4.77
C ILE A 20 42.15 -14.54 -4.47
N THR A 21 42.65 -13.47 -5.09
CA THR A 21 42.05 -12.14 -4.96
C THR A 21 40.62 -12.11 -5.48
N LEU A 22 40.35 -12.73 -6.64
CA LEU A 22 39.02 -12.83 -7.22
C LEU A 22 38.08 -13.63 -6.32
N ALA A 23 38.54 -14.76 -5.75
CA ALA A 23 37.75 -15.54 -4.81
C ALA A 23 37.36 -14.71 -3.57
N ALA A 24 38.31 -13.99 -2.98
CA ALA A 24 38.05 -13.10 -1.85
C ALA A 24 37.04 -12.00 -2.21
N VAL A 25 37.21 -11.32 -3.35
CA VAL A 25 36.28 -10.29 -3.82
C VAL A 25 34.88 -10.86 -4.04
N LEU A 26 34.75 -12.04 -4.65
CA LEU A 26 33.47 -12.69 -4.86
C LEU A 26 32.77 -13.02 -3.54
N THR A 27 33.50 -13.50 -2.53
CA THR A 27 32.89 -13.80 -1.21
C THR A 27 32.34 -12.55 -0.52
N VAL A 28 33.09 -11.44 -0.57
CA VAL A 28 32.63 -10.14 -0.05
C VAL A 28 31.47 -9.59 -0.87
N PHE A 29 31.51 -9.77 -2.19
CA PHE A 29 30.45 -9.31 -3.08
C PHE A 29 29.12 -10.05 -2.82
N ILE A 30 29.17 -11.38 -2.66
CA ILE A 30 28.01 -12.20 -2.33
C ILE A 30 27.42 -11.79 -0.97
N SER A 31 28.25 -11.59 0.05
CA SER A 31 27.76 -11.16 1.36
C SER A 31 27.10 -9.77 1.30
N MET A 32 27.67 -8.85 0.51
CA MET A 32 27.09 -7.53 0.29
C MET A 32 25.76 -7.59 -0.48
N ILE A 33 25.63 -8.49 -1.46
CA ILE A 33 24.35 -8.75 -2.16
C ILE A 33 23.30 -9.26 -1.17
N ILE A 34 23.64 -10.23 -0.32
CA ILE A 34 22.71 -10.78 0.66
C ILE A 34 22.21 -9.66 1.59
N LEU A 35 23.12 -8.82 2.10
CA LEU A 35 22.75 -7.65 2.90
C LEU A 35 21.86 -6.67 2.12
N GLY A 36 22.20 -6.38 0.86
CA GLY A 36 21.40 -5.53 -0.01
C GLY A 36 19.98 -6.07 -0.23
N LEU A 37 19.85 -7.38 -0.47
CA LEU A 37 18.56 -8.05 -0.61
C LEU A 37 17.72 -7.95 0.66
N VAL A 38 18.32 -8.16 1.83
CA VAL A 38 17.62 -8.02 3.12
C VAL A 38 17.10 -6.59 3.30
N LEU A 39 17.91 -5.57 3.00
CA LEU A 39 17.51 -4.16 3.11
C LEU A 39 16.40 -3.80 2.12
N VAL A 40 16.52 -4.25 0.86
CA VAL A 40 15.51 -4.03 -0.18
C VAL A 40 14.19 -4.71 0.21
N THR A 41 14.24 -5.95 0.66
CA THR A 41 13.07 -6.70 1.14
C THR A 41 12.43 -6.02 2.34
N GLN A 42 13.22 -5.55 3.32
CA GLN A 42 12.70 -4.82 4.47
C GLN A 42 11.96 -3.54 4.05
N LYS A 43 12.55 -2.76 3.13
CA LYS A 43 11.91 -1.55 2.60
C LYS A 43 10.66 -1.87 1.79
N ASN A 44 10.69 -2.91 0.96
CA ASN A 44 9.53 -3.35 0.17
C ASN A 44 8.39 -3.84 1.05
N LEU A 45 8.67 -4.59 2.13
CA LEU A 45 7.66 -4.98 3.12
C LEU A 45 7.06 -3.75 3.80
N SER A 46 7.87 -2.75 4.16
CA SER A 46 7.34 -1.52 4.77
C SER A 46 6.39 -0.74 3.84
N THR A 47 6.67 -0.68 2.54
CA THR A 47 5.79 -0.06 1.54
C THR A 47 4.55 -0.93 1.26
N GLY A 48 4.73 -2.24 1.11
CA GLY A 48 3.62 -3.18 0.92
C GLY A 48 2.63 -3.19 2.08
N THR A 49 3.13 -3.10 3.32
CA THR A 49 2.30 -2.97 4.52
C THR A 49 1.70 -1.58 4.68
N THR A 50 2.37 -0.51 4.23
CA THR A 50 1.79 0.85 4.26
C THR A 50 0.56 0.95 3.33
N SER A 51 0.60 0.31 2.16
CA SER A 51 -0.58 0.20 1.29
C SER A 51 -1.72 -0.62 1.92
N LEU A 52 -1.41 -1.60 2.78
CA LEU A 52 -2.42 -2.36 3.53
C LEU A 52 -2.98 -1.57 4.73
N LYS A 53 -2.14 -0.84 5.47
CA LYS A 53 -2.57 0.03 6.58
C LYS A 53 -3.40 1.22 6.11
N ASN A 54 -3.13 1.76 4.92
CA ASN A 54 -3.98 2.80 4.31
C ASN A 54 -5.30 2.26 3.73
N ARG A 55 -5.49 0.94 3.69
CA ARG A 55 -6.75 0.31 3.25
C ARG A 55 -7.73 0.06 4.40
N VAL A 56 -7.36 0.35 5.64
CA VAL A 56 -8.31 0.17 6.74
C VAL A 56 -9.28 1.35 6.75
N MET A 57 -10.29 1.21 5.91
CA MET A 57 -11.42 2.09 5.75
C MET A 57 -12.67 1.35 6.19
N ILE A 58 -13.58 2.06 6.83
CA ILE A 58 -14.92 1.56 7.12
C ILE A 58 -15.81 2.07 6.00
N GLU A 59 -16.45 1.16 5.26
CA GLU A 59 -17.45 1.52 4.26
C GLU A 59 -18.85 1.33 4.84
N VAL A 60 -19.60 2.42 4.93
CA VAL A 60 -20.98 2.43 5.43
C VAL A 60 -21.91 2.60 4.23
N TYR A 61 -22.64 1.55 3.89
CA TYR A 61 -23.63 1.58 2.82
C TYR A 61 -24.91 2.26 3.27
N ILE A 62 -25.48 3.07 2.39
CA ILE A 62 -26.72 3.81 2.61
C ILE A 62 -27.80 3.08 1.82
N ALA A 63 -28.89 2.73 2.50
CA ALA A 63 -30.07 2.18 1.83
C ALA A 63 -30.74 3.25 0.96
N ASP A 64 -31.31 2.83 -0.16
CA ASP A 64 -31.93 3.74 -1.14
C ASP A 64 -33.13 4.51 -0.59
N GLU A 65 -33.80 3.92 0.39
CA GLU A 65 -34.98 4.48 1.07
C GLU A 65 -34.60 5.34 2.30
N ALA A 66 -33.30 5.58 2.54
CA ALA A 66 -32.85 6.29 3.73
C ALA A 66 -33.31 7.77 3.71
N PRO A 67 -34.02 8.25 4.74
CA PRO A 67 -34.40 9.66 4.85
C PRO A 67 -33.17 10.56 4.91
N ALA A 68 -33.24 11.72 4.25
CA ALA A 68 -32.15 12.71 4.24
C ALA A 68 -31.72 13.14 5.66
N GLU A 69 -32.64 13.18 6.61
CA GLU A 69 -32.35 13.47 8.02
C GLU A 69 -31.42 12.42 8.66
N GLN A 70 -31.61 11.13 8.35
CA GLN A 70 -30.78 10.06 8.89
C GLN A 70 -29.38 10.09 8.26
N VAL A 71 -29.29 10.40 6.97
CA VAL A 71 -28.00 10.58 6.28
C VAL A 71 -27.23 11.76 6.87
N ASN A 72 -27.90 12.88 7.14
CA ASN A 72 -27.27 14.05 7.76
C ASN A 72 -26.84 13.77 9.21
N ALA A 73 -27.64 13.03 9.97
CA ALA A 73 -27.29 12.57 11.31
C ALA A 73 -26.06 11.66 11.30
N LEU A 74 -25.94 10.77 10.31
CA LEU A 74 -24.77 9.93 10.11
C LEU A 74 -23.51 10.77 9.85
N VAL A 75 -23.58 11.77 8.97
CA VAL A 75 -22.44 12.67 8.69
C VAL A 75 -22.03 13.44 9.94
N ALA A 76 -22.99 13.93 10.72
CA ALA A 76 -22.72 14.62 11.98
C ALA A 76 -22.03 13.70 12.99
N LYS A 77 -22.46 12.43 13.08
CA LYS A 77 -21.84 11.41 13.92
C LYS A 77 -20.42 11.06 13.47
N ILE A 78 -20.18 10.92 12.17
CA ILE A 78 -18.83 10.66 11.63
C ILE A 78 -17.88 11.81 11.98
N LYS A 79 -18.35 13.06 11.84
CA LYS A 79 -17.56 14.26 12.18
C LYS A 79 -17.21 14.35 13.67
N SER A 80 -18.02 13.79 14.56
CA SER A 80 -17.79 13.86 16.00
C SER A 80 -16.80 12.81 16.52
N ILE A 81 -16.37 11.85 15.68
CA ILE A 81 -15.42 10.80 16.05
C ILE A 81 -13.98 11.32 15.85
N PRO A 82 -13.21 11.59 16.92
CA PRO A 82 -11.87 12.15 16.80
C PRO A 82 -10.86 11.21 16.16
N GLU A 83 -11.13 9.90 16.16
CA GLU A 83 -10.32 8.86 15.53
C GLU A 83 -10.45 8.86 13.99
N VAL A 84 -11.47 9.54 13.44
CA VAL A 84 -11.64 9.70 11.98
C VAL A 84 -10.64 10.72 11.45
N LYS A 85 -9.92 10.34 10.39
CA LYS A 85 -9.00 11.20 9.65
C LYS A 85 -9.73 11.98 8.57
N THR A 86 -10.53 11.28 7.76
CA THR A 86 -11.31 11.86 6.66
C THR A 86 -12.46 10.92 6.29
N TYR A 87 -13.49 11.45 5.64
CA TYR A 87 -14.59 10.67 5.08
C TYR A 87 -14.87 11.11 3.64
N LYS A 88 -15.32 10.19 2.79
CA LYS A 88 -15.68 10.47 1.40
C LYS A 88 -17.03 9.84 1.09
N PHE A 89 -17.92 10.62 0.47
CA PHE A 89 -19.16 10.10 -0.11
C PHE A 89 -18.86 9.49 -1.47
N ILE A 90 -19.42 8.31 -1.73
CA ILE A 90 -19.35 7.61 -3.01
C ILE A 90 -20.78 7.44 -3.48
N SER A 91 -21.09 8.03 -4.63
CA SER A 91 -22.39 7.88 -5.28
C SER A 91 -22.54 6.48 -5.91
N LYS A 92 -23.78 6.08 -6.20
CA LYS A 92 -24.07 4.79 -6.86
C LYS A 92 -23.35 4.65 -8.20
N ASP A 93 -23.26 5.73 -8.98
CA ASP A 93 -22.57 5.73 -10.27
C ASP A 93 -21.06 5.64 -10.13
N GLU A 94 -20.47 6.33 -9.14
CA GLU A 94 -19.05 6.18 -8.84
C GLU A 94 -18.72 4.77 -8.34
N ALA A 95 -19.58 4.17 -7.52
CA ALA A 95 -19.41 2.80 -7.04
C ALA A 95 -19.43 1.79 -8.21
N ARG A 96 -20.34 1.97 -9.17
CA ARG A 96 -20.38 1.17 -10.41
C ARG A 96 -19.09 1.32 -11.22
N LYS A 97 -18.67 2.56 -11.46
CA LYS A 97 -17.46 2.84 -12.25
C LYS A 97 -16.20 2.26 -11.60
N GLU A 98 -16.06 2.36 -10.29
CA GLU A 98 -14.93 1.76 -9.57
C GLU A 98 -14.98 0.23 -9.62
N PHE A 99 -16.17 -0.37 -9.62
CA PHE A 99 -16.33 -1.81 -9.80
C PHE A 99 -15.91 -2.25 -11.21
N GLU A 100 -16.33 -1.51 -12.24
CA GLU A 100 -15.90 -1.71 -13.64
C GLU A 100 -14.37 -1.67 -13.77
N GLU A 101 -13.74 -0.62 -13.25
CA GLU A 101 -12.28 -0.45 -13.28
C GLU A 101 -11.54 -1.59 -12.55
N ARG A 102 -12.14 -2.16 -11.50
CA ARG A 102 -11.54 -3.26 -10.72
C ARG A 102 -11.65 -4.63 -11.40
N LEU A 103 -12.71 -4.87 -12.17
CA LEU A 103 -12.87 -6.13 -12.92
C LEU A 103 -12.29 -6.06 -14.33
N GLY A 104 -12.04 -4.87 -14.87
CA GLY A 104 -11.55 -4.70 -16.24
C GLY A 104 -12.49 -5.33 -17.26
N ASP A 105 -11.93 -6.03 -18.26
CA ASP A 105 -12.69 -6.66 -19.35
C ASP A 105 -13.71 -7.73 -18.89
N GLY A 106 -13.63 -8.20 -17.63
CA GLY A 106 -14.59 -9.14 -17.04
C GLY A 106 -15.85 -8.48 -16.46
N ALA A 107 -15.92 -7.15 -16.39
CA ALA A 107 -17.03 -6.42 -15.80
C ALA A 107 -18.29 -6.42 -16.68
N ASP A 108 -18.10 -6.26 -18.00
CA ASP A 108 -19.17 -6.12 -18.99
C ASP A 108 -20.22 -7.25 -18.92
N PRO A 109 -19.88 -8.54 -19.02
CA PRO A 109 -20.89 -9.61 -19.04
C PRO A 109 -21.69 -9.71 -17.72
N ILE A 110 -21.13 -9.25 -16.60
CA ILE A 110 -21.81 -9.22 -15.31
C ILE A 110 -22.78 -8.03 -15.25
N LEU A 111 -22.34 -6.84 -15.68
CA LEU A 111 -23.12 -5.61 -15.62
C LEU A 111 -24.26 -5.54 -16.64
N ILE A 112 -24.09 -6.14 -17.83
CA ILE A 112 -25.12 -6.18 -18.89
C ILE A 112 -26.40 -6.91 -18.44
N ASN A 113 -26.30 -7.81 -17.45
CA ASN A 113 -27.45 -8.53 -16.91
C ASN A 113 -28.20 -7.76 -15.81
N LEU A 114 -27.75 -6.57 -15.43
CA LEU A 114 -28.40 -5.76 -14.40
C LEU A 114 -29.21 -4.65 -15.03
N THR A 115 -30.54 -4.77 -14.93
CA THR A 115 -31.49 -3.77 -15.44
C THR A 115 -31.50 -2.48 -14.62
N ASP A 116 -31.04 -2.53 -13.36
CA ASP A 116 -30.96 -1.38 -12.46
C ASP A 116 -29.62 -1.37 -11.71
N ASN A 117 -29.17 -0.19 -11.26
CA ASN A 117 -27.86 -0.04 -10.60
C ASN A 117 -27.90 -0.68 -9.18
N PRO A 118 -27.24 -1.84 -8.95
CA PRO A 118 -27.32 -2.54 -7.67
C PRO A 118 -26.41 -1.92 -6.60
N PHE A 119 -25.55 -0.96 -6.97
CA PHE A 119 -24.49 -0.47 -6.12
C PHE A 119 -25.05 0.63 -5.19
N PRO A 120 -25.20 0.36 -3.88
CA PRO A 120 -25.68 1.37 -2.95
C PRO A 120 -24.68 2.51 -2.82
N ALA A 121 -25.17 3.71 -2.53
CA ALA A 121 -24.29 4.82 -2.15
C ALA A 121 -23.59 4.49 -0.83
N SER A 122 -22.37 4.97 -0.63
CA SER A 122 -21.61 4.67 0.58
C SER A 122 -20.82 5.86 1.11
N TYR A 123 -20.53 5.84 2.41
CA TYR A 123 -19.50 6.68 3.02
C TYR A 123 -18.30 5.83 3.36
N ARG A 124 -17.14 6.19 2.79
CA ARG A 124 -15.86 5.60 3.16
C ARG A 124 -15.18 6.47 4.21
N ILE A 125 -14.99 5.90 5.39
CA ILE A 125 -14.43 6.54 6.56
C ILE A 125 -13.01 6.02 6.75
N TYR A 126 -12.04 6.94 6.73
CA TYR A 126 -10.63 6.64 6.92
C TYR A 126 -10.26 7.00 8.36
N VAL A 127 -9.75 6.02 9.09
CA VAL A 127 -9.30 6.21 10.48
C VAL A 127 -7.83 6.66 10.54
N LYS A 128 -7.43 7.30 11.64
CA LYS A 128 -6.05 7.72 11.88
C LYS A 128 -5.12 6.53 12.17
N ASP A 129 -5.63 5.52 12.86
CA ASP A 129 -4.89 4.30 13.23
C ASP A 129 -5.71 3.05 12.92
N ALA A 130 -5.10 2.08 12.24
CA ALA A 130 -5.70 0.80 11.88
C ALA A 130 -6.17 0.00 13.10
N ASN A 131 -5.57 0.17 14.27
CA ASN A 131 -5.98 -0.51 15.51
C ASN A 131 -7.30 0.03 16.08
N GLN A 132 -7.78 1.19 15.61
CA GLN A 132 -8.98 1.85 16.13
C GLN A 132 -10.25 1.52 15.34
N VAL A 133 -10.13 0.70 14.30
CA VAL A 133 -11.20 0.42 13.32
C VAL A 133 -12.36 -0.30 13.99
N ASP A 134 -12.08 -1.31 14.80
CA ASP A 134 -13.12 -2.05 15.53
C ASP A 134 -13.87 -1.15 16.53
N THR A 135 -13.21 -0.14 17.08
CA THR A 135 -13.82 0.82 18.01
C THR A 135 -14.72 1.80 17.28
N VAL A 136 -14.30 2.26 16.10
CA VAL A 136 -15.09 3.18 15.26
C VAL A 136 -16.27 2.46 14.61
N ALA A 137 -16.09 1.20 14.16
CA ALA A 137 -17.14 0.42 13.52
C ALA A 137 -18.30 0.06 14.45
N LYS A 138 -18.03 -0.08 15.76
CA LYS A 138 -19.06 -0.41 16.77
C LYS A 138 -19.84 0.80 17.28
N ARG A 139 -19.42 2.02 16.95
CA ARG A 139 -20.02 3.26 17.48
C ARG A 139 -21.23 3.70 16.68
#